data_AF-A0A7S2S6E9-F1
#
_entry.id   AF-A0A7S2S6E9-F1
#
_cell.length_a   1.000
_cell.length_b   1.000
_cell.length_c   1.000
_cell.angle_alpha   90.00
_cell.angle_beta   90.00
_cell.angle_gamma   90.00
#
_symmetry.space_group_name_H-M   'P 1'
#
loop_
_entity.id
_entity.type
_entity.pdbx_description
1 polymer ?
#
loop_
_entity_poly.entity_id
_entity_poly.type
_entity_poly.pdbx_seq_one_letter_code
_entity_poly.pdbx_strand_id
1 'polypeptide(L)'
;FEDRFFQDMALLNVRPPHTRLRVSDHIPDIIAYIQEIESKGLAYQRPSGVYFDVPAFGEPYGKLAPVAVAEGNEGDPDAETIGEKQDRRDFALWKSAKDSTEPSWPSPWGPGRPGWHIECSA
;
A
#
# COMPACT_ATOMS: atom_id res chain seq x y z
N PHE A 1 -17.21 8.40 -10.24
CA PHE A 1 -17.43 6.93 -10.18
C PHE A 1 -17.99 6.49 -8.84
N GLU A 2 -17.49 7.02 -7.71
CA GLU A 2 -18.00 6.71 -6.36
C GLU A 2 -19.53 6.87 -6.23
N ASP A 3 -20.09 8.04 -6.60
CA ASP A 3 -21.53 8.27 -6.48
C ASP A 3 -22.38 7.25 -7.24
N ARG A 4 -21.93 6.89 -8.46
CA ARG A 4 -22.58 5.88 -9.29
C ARG A 4 -22.54 4.50 -8.63
N PHE A 5 -21.40 4.11 -8.07
CA PHE A 5 -21.30 2.84 -7.34
C PHE A 5 -22.33 2.75 -6.20
N PHE A 6 -22.48 3.82 -5.41
CA PHE A 6 -23.46 3.82 -4.32
C PHE A 6 -24.91 3.88 -4.79
N GLN A 7 -25.19 4.51 -5.94
CA GLN A 7 -26.50 4.43 -6.59
C GLN A 7 -26.81 2.98 -7.00
N ASP A 8 -25.87 2.29 -7.62
CA ASP A 8 -26.03 0.89 -8.04
C ASP A 8 -26.21 -0.04 -6.82
N MET A 9 -25.43 0.15 -5.75
CA MET A 9 -25.58 -0.62 -4.49
C MET A 9 -26.96 -0.42 -3.85
N ALA A 10 -27.49 0.81 -3.89
CA ALA A 10 -28.85 1.09 -3.39
C ALA A 10 -29.92 0.39 -4.22
N LEU A 11 -29.77 0.32 -5.55
CA LEU A 11 -30.68 -0.44 -6.44
C LEU A 11 -30.66 -1.94 -6.14
N LEU A 12 -29.53 -2.47 -5.69
CA LEU A 12 -29.38 -3.86 -5.25
C LEU A 12 -29.81 -4.10 -3.80
N ASN A 13 -30.40 -3.10 -3.14
CA ASN A 13 -30.83 -3.15 -1.73
C ASN A 13 -29.67 -3.49 -0.76
N VAL A 14 -28.44 -3.13 -1.10
CA VAL A 14 -27.27 -3.28 -0.24
C VAL A 14 -27.29 -2.15 0.80
N ARG A 15 -27.18 -2.52 2.09
CA ARG A 15 -27.14 -1.54 3.18
C ARG A 15 -25.85 -0.71 3.10
N PRO A 16 -25.90 0.63 3.24
CA PRO A 16 -24.70 1.45 3.24
C PRO A 16 -23.81 1.12 4.45
N PRO A 17 -22.47 1.27 4.31
CA PRO A 17 -21.56 1.13 5.43
C PRO A 17 -21.75 2.26 6.45
N HIS A 18 -21.38 2.02 7.71
CA HIS A 18 -21.43 3.05 8.76
C HIS A 18 -20.45 4.20 8.50
N THR A 19 -19.30 3.89 7.91
CA THR A 19 -18.24 4.84 7.62
C THR A 19 -17.74 4.64 6.19
N ARG A 20 -17.34 5.73 5.54
CA ARG A 20 -16.69 5.73 4.23
C ARG A 20 -15.42 6.54 4.36
N LEU A 21 -14.31 5.97 3.93
CA LEU A 21 -13.00 6.59 4.02
C LEU A 21 -12.46 6.74 2.60
N ARG A 22 -11.93 7.91 2.29
CA ARG A 22 -11.16 8.13 1.07
C ARG A 22 -9.70 8.19 1.44
N VAL A 23 -8.87 7.44 0.73
CA VAL A 23 -7.43 7.40 0.96
C VAL A 23 -6.81 8.81 0.93
N SER A 24 -7.29 9.66 0.02
CA SER A 24 -6.87 11.07 -0.10
C SER A 24 -7.04 11.88 1.18
N ASP A 25 -8.01 11.51 2.02
CA ASP A 25 -8.36 12.24 3.24
C ASP A 25 -7.52 11.77 4.44
N HIS A 26 -6.81 10.63 4.31
CA HIS A 26 -6.04 9.96 5.37
C HIS A 26 -4.55 9.87 5.08
N ILE A 27 -4.04 10.65 4.12
CA ILE A 27 -2.62 10.67 3.78
C ILE A 27 -1.70 10.97 4.98
N PRO A 28 -2.03 11.93 5.89
CA PRO A 28 -1.21 12.14 7.09
C PRO A 28 -1.14 10.92 8.00
N ASP A 29 -2.26 10.20 8.17
CA ASP A 29 -2.34 8.99 9.00
C ASP A 29 -1.48 7.86 8.39
N ILE A 30 -1.56 7.69 7.06
CA ILE A 30 -0.76 6.71 6.33
C ILE A 30 0.74 7.02 6.46
N ILE A 31 1.15 8.29 6.27
CA ILE A 31 2.55 8.70 6.42
C ILE A 31 3.03 8.38 7.84
N ALA A 32 2.26 8.74 8.86
CA ALA A 32 2.62 8.46 10.25
C ALA A 32 2.77 6.95 10.52
N TYR A 33 1.89 6.14 9.95
CA TYR A 33 1.96 4.68 10.12
C TYR A 33 3.18 4.07 9.43
N ILE A 34 3.54 4.55 8.24
CA ILE A 34 4.77 4.11 7.55
C ILE A 34 6.01 4.49 8.37
N GLN A 35 6.05 5.70 8.94
CA GLN A 35 7.15 6.11 9.83
C GLN A 35 7.25 5.20 11.07
N GLU A 36 6.12 4.76 11.62
CA GLU A 36 6.11 3.78 12.73
C GLU A 36 6.71 2.43 12.29
N ILE A 37 6.34 1.94 11.10
CA ILE A 37 6.89 0.70 10.54
C ILE A 37 8.41 0.82 10.33
N GLU A 38 8.89 1.93 9.76
CA GLU A 38 10.32 2.21 9.60
C GLU A 38 11.03 2.27 10.96
N SER A 39 10.42 2.90 11.98
CA SER A 39 11.00 2.98 13.33
C SER A 39 11.22 1.61 13.99
N LYS A 40 10.45 0.60 13.57
CA LYS A 40 10.56 -0.80 14.01
C LYS A 40 11.57 -1.61 13.19
N GLY A 41 12.19 -1.01 12.17
CA GLY A 41 13.10 -1.70 11.26
C GLY A 41 12.39 -2.66 10.30
N LEU A 42 11.10 -2.46 10.04
CA LEU A 42 10.27 -3.31 9.19
C LEU A 42 10.03 -2.72 7.79
N ALA A 43 10.67 -1.60 7.49
CA ALA A 43 10.62 -0.96 6.20
C ALA A 43 11.95 -0.31 5.86
N TYR A 44 12.21 -0.15 4.56
CA TYR A 44 13.41 0.49 4.04
C TYR A 44 13.09 1.41 2.86
N GLN A 45 13.93 2.44 2.70
CA GLN A 45 13.83 3.40 1.61
C GLN A 45 14.69 2.99 0.40
N ARG A 46 14.17 3.31 -0.78
CA ARG A 46 14.80 3.26 -2.11
C ARG A 46 14.48 4.53 -2.90
N PRO A 47 15.20 4.84 -3.98
CA PRO A 47 14.85 5.96 -4.85
C PRO A 47 13.38 5.93 -5.32
N SER A 48 12.84 4.74 -5.56
CA SER A 48 11.45 4.52 -5.99
C SER A 48 10.40 4.62 -4.89
N GLY A 49 10.78 4.70 -3.61
CA GLY A 49 9.86 4.84 -2.49
C GLY A 49 10.26 4.08 -1.23
N VAL A 50 9.26 3.70 -0.42
CA VAL A 50 9.44 2.95 0.83
C VAL A 50 8.79 1.58 0.68
N TYR A 51 9.49 0.54 1.10
CA TYR A 51 9.08 -0.85 0.96
C TYR A 51 9.02 -1.53 2.31
N PHE A 52 8.04 -2.42 2.48
CA PHE A 52 7.95 -3.29 3.65
C PHE A 52 8.94 -4.45 3.49
N ASP A 53 9.73 -4.71 4.53
CA ASP A 53 10.72 -5.79 4.58
C ASP A 53 10.07 -7.05 5.13
N VAL A 54 9.61 -7.91 4.21
CA VAL A 54 8.96 -9.18 4.58
C VAL A 54 9.91 -10.10 5.37
N PRO A 55 11.19 -10.27 4.98
CA PRO A 55 12.16 -10.97 5.82
C PRO A 55 12.32 -10.42 7.25
N ALA A 56 12.39 -9.10 7.44
CA ALA A 56 12.60 -8.48 8.76
C ALA A 56 11.40 -8.66 9.69
N PHE A 57 10.19 -8.85 9.15
CA PHE A 57 9.00 -9.16 9.94
C PHE A 57 9.14 -10.44 10.77
N GLY A 58 9.92 -11.43 10.29
CA GLY A 58 10.33 -12.63 11.03
C GLY A 58 9.20 -13.64 11.37
N GLU A 59 7.95 -13.22 11.35
CA GLU A 59 6.76 -14.06 11.50
C GLU A 59 6.36 -14.69 10.16
N PRO A 60 5.60 -15.81 10.17
CA PRO A 60 5.10 -16.40 8.93
C PRO A 60 4.23 -15.39 8.18
N TYR A 61 4.79 -14.77 7.15
CA TYR A 61 4.05 -14.00 6.16
C TYR A 61 3.34 -14.97 5.21
N GLY A 62 2.09 -14.68 4.82
CA GLY A 62 1.28 -15.59 4.01
C GLY A 62 0.34 -16.54 4.76
N LYS A 63 0.13 -16.35 6.08
CA LYS A 63 -0.82 -17.18 6.88
C LYS A 63 -2.23 -17.27 6.27
N LEU A 64 -2.70 -16.21 5.60
CA LEU A 64 -4.03 -16.15 4.99
C LEU A 64 -4.08 -16.69 3.54
N ALA A 65 -2.93 -16.79 2.87
CA ALA A 65 -2.82 -17.30 1.49
C ALA A 65 -1.49 -18.06 1.29
N PRO A 66 -1.33 -19.27 1.88
CA PRO A 66 -0.04 -19.95 1.93
C PRO A 66 0.53 -20.32 0.55
N VAL A 67 -0.35 -20.62 -0.41
CA VAL A 67 0.02 -21.03 -1.77
C VAL A 67 0.58 -19.85 -2.58
N ALA A 68 0.02 -18.65 -2.41
CA ALA A 68 0.46 -17.45 -3.14
C ALA A 68 1.91 -17.06 -2.80
N VAL A 69 2.30 -17.19 -1.54
CA VAL A 69 3.68 -16.94 -1.08
C VAL A 69 4.65 -18.01 -1.59
N ALA A 70 4.23 -19.28 -1.64
CA ALA A 70 5.04 -20.37 -2.17
C ALA A 70 5.34 -20.21 -3.68
N GLU A 71 4.36 -19.68 -4.43
CA GLU A 71 4.48 -19.46 -5.87
C GLU A 71 5.12 -18.11 -6.22
N GLY A 72 5.38 -17.24 -5.24
CA GLY A 72 5.89 -15.87 -5.46
C GLY A 72 4.89 -14.97 -6.20
N ASN A 73 3.61 -15.35 -6.22
CA ASN A 73 2.50 -14.64 -6.82
C ASN A 73 1.73 -13.87 -5.73
N GLU A 74 2.43 -12.99 -5.00
CA GLU A 74 1.82 -12.22 -3.91
C GLU A 74 0.91 -11.07 -4.39
N GLY A 75 0.60 -11.02 -5.69
CA GLY A 75 -0.41 -10.11 -6.23
C GLY A 75 0.05 -8.66 -6.34
N ASP A 76 1.36 -8.38 -6.30
CA ASP A 76 1.87 -7.06 -6.64
C ASP A 76 1.80 -6.84 -8.16
N PRO A 77 0.91 -5.95 -8.67
CA PRO A 77 0.83 -5.65 -10.09
C PRO A 77 2.09 -4.98 -10.65
N ASP A 78 3.00 -4.49 -9.79
CA ASP A 78 4.28 -3.85 -10.15
C ASP A 78 5.50 -4.78 -9.93
N ALA A 79 5.32 -6.10 -10.03
CA ALA A 79 6.38 -7.10 -9.90
C ALA A 79 7.60 -6.90 -10.84
N GLU A 80 7.51 -6.01 -11.83
CA GLU A 80 8.57 -5.77 -12.83
C GLU A 80 9.78 -4.96 -12.31
N THR A 81 9.76 -4.39 -11.11
CA THR A 81 10.92 -3.65 -10.55
C THR A 81 11.78 -4.49 -9.60
N ILE A 82 12.21 -5.66 -10.08
CA ILE A 82 13.10 -6.59 -9.36
C ILE A 82 14.45 -5.93 -8.96
N GLY A 83 14.82 -4.79 -9.55
CA GLY A 83 16.05 -4.07 -9.23
C GLY A 83 16.05 -3.24 -7.94
N GLU A 84 14.88 -2.84 -7.42
CA GLU A 84 14.79 -1.90 -6.28
C GLU A 84 14.50 -2.62 -4.95
N LYS A 85 13.84 -3.79 -5.01
CA LYS A 85 13.44 -4.57 -3.84
C LYS A 85 14.58 -5.46 -3.31
N GLN A 86 14.67 -5.61 -1.99
CA GLN A 86 15.63 -6.52 -1.35
C GLN A 86 15.17 -7.98 -1.42
N ASP A 87 13.88 -8.22 -1.22
CA ASP A 87 13.22 -9.51 -1.43
C ASP A 87 12.08 -9.35 -2.45
N ARG A 88 11.87 -10.37 -3.27
CA ARG A 88 10.78 -10.40 -4.25
C ARG A 88 9.39 -10.26 -3.62
N ARG A 89 9.28 -10.63 -2.33
CA ARG A 89 8.04 -10.57 -1.54
C ARG A 89 7.75 -9.18 -0.99
N ASP A 90 8.73 -8.30 -1.00
CA ASP A 90 8.58 -6.94 -0.50
C ASP A 90 7.60 -6.16 -1.38
N PHE A 91 6.80 -5.30 -0.74
CA PHE A 91 5.79 -4.49 -1.40
C PHE A 91 5.90 -3.04 -0.97
N ALA A 92 5.50 -2.13 -1.85
CA ALA A 92 5.61 -0.70 -1.59
C ALA A 92 4.60 -0.27 -0.52
N LEU A 93 5.09 0.47 0.47
CA LEU A 93 4.30 1.24 1.43
C LEU A 93 4.08 2.67 0.90
N TRP A 94 5.10 3.23 0.26
CA TRP A 94 5.05 4.53 -0.40
C TRP A 94 5.72 4.44 -1.76
N LYS A 95 5.11 5.00 -2.81
CA LYS A 95 5.68 5.07 -4.16
C LYS A 95 6.04 6.51 -4.48
N SER A 96 7.31 6.77 -4.76
CA SER A 96 7.78 8.09 -5.22
C SER A 96 7.09 8.46 -6.52
N ALA A 97 6.75 9.74 -6.69
CA ALA A 97 6.16 10.24 -7.93
C ALA A 97 7.19 10.11 -9.07
N LYS A 98 6.80 9.49 -10.19
CA LYS A 98 7.65 9.34 -11.37
C LYS A 98 7.75 10.63 -12.19
N ASP A 99 6.65 11.37 -12.26
CA ASP A 99 6.55 12.64 -12.95
C ASP A 99 5.56 13.58 -12.23
N SER A 100 5.50 14.83 -12.68
CA SER A 100 4.63 15.87 -12.09
C SER A 100 3.16 15.76 -12.49
N THR A 101 2.79 14.79 -13.32
CA THR A 101 1.42 14.59 -13.80
C THR A 101 0.66 13.56 -12.97
N GLU A 102 1.38 12.68 -12.25
CA GLU A 102 0.78 11.76 -11.29
C GLU A 102 0.31 12.50 -10.01
N PRO A 103 -0.88 12.17 -9.47
CA PRO A 103 -1.29 12.64 -8.15
C PRO A 103 -0.26 12.25 -7.09
N SER A 104 0.23 13.24 -6.36
CA SER A 104 1.22 13.04 -5.31
C SER A 104 0.98 13.97 -4.12
N TRP A 105 1.45 13.52 -2.96
CA TRP A 105 1.37 14.22 -1.69
C TRP A 105 2.79 14.40 -1.13
N PRO A 106 3.04 15.50 -0.40
CA PRO A 106 4.31 15.70 0.29
C PRO A 106 4.48 14.67 1.40
N SER A 107 5.68 14.13 1.54
CA SER A 107 6.05 13.19 2.61
C SER A 107 7.53 13.35 2.99
N PRO A 108 7.97 12.77 4.11
CA PRO A 108 9.39 12.75 4.50
C PRO A 108 10.32 12.13 3.45
N TRP A 109 9.79 11.25 2.59
CA TRP A 109 10.53 10.57 1.52
C TRP A 109 10.44 11.30 0.17
N GLY A 110 9.83 12.48 0.14
CA GLY A 110 9.56 13.26 -1.06
C GLY A 110 8.12 13.10 -1.57
N PRO A 111 7.76 13.80 -2.67
CA PRO A 111 6.43 13.70 -3.26
C PRO A 111 6.17 12.27 -3.77
N GLY A 112 5.03 11.72 -3.41
CA GLY A 112 4.64 10.37 -3.83
C GLY A 112 3.21 10.03 -3.44
N ARG A 113 2.90 8.75 -3.41
CA ARG A 113 1.56 8.24 -3.12
C ARG A 113 1.63 6.95 -2.30
N PRO A 114 0.58 6.63 -1.53
CA PRO A 114 0.54 5.38 -0.78
C PRO A 114 0.62 4.15 -1.72
N GLY A 115 1.19 3.08 -1.18
CA GLY A 115 1.06 1.74 -1.76
C GLY A 115 -0.28 1.13 -1.40
N TRP A 116 -0.79 0.23 -2.25
CA TRP A 116 -2.17 -0.26 -2.14
C TRP A 116 -2.53 -0.85 -0.76
N HIS A 117 -1.69 -1.72 -0.19
CA HIS A 117 -2.03 -2.42 1.05
C HIS A 117 -1.98 -1.52 2.30
N ILE A 118 -1.21 -0.44 2.28
CA ILE A 118 -1.09 0.46 3.43
C ILE A 118 -2.36 1.31 3.61
N GLU A 119 -3.09 1.55 2.52
CA GLU A 119 -4.34 2.34 2.49
C GLU A 119 -5.44 1.73 3.37
N CYS A 120 -5.46 0.40 3.49
CA CYS A 120 -6.44 -0.32 4.30
C CYS A 120 -5.94 -0.63 5.72
N SER A 121 -4.63 -0.43 5.97
CA SER A 121 -3.99 -0.84 7.22
C SER A 121 -3.82 0.30 8.21
N ALA A 122 -3.60 1.53 7.71
CA ALA A 122 -3.57 2.76 8.50
C ALA A 122 -4.99 3.17 8.92
#